data_AF-A0ABD6D032-F1
#
_entry.id   AF-A0ABD6D032-F1
#
_cell.length_a   1.000
_cell.length_b   1.000
_cell.length_c   1.000
_cell.angle_alpha   90.00
_cell.angle_beta   90.00
_cell.angle_gamma   90.00
#
_symmetry.space_group_name_H-M   'P 1'
#
loop_
_entity.id
_entity.type
_entity.pdbx_description
1 polymer ?
#
loop_
_entity_poly.entity_id
_entity_poly.type
_entity_poly.pdbx_seq_one_letter_code
_entity_poly.pdbx_strand_id
1 'polypeptide(L)'
;MIGCPSGRPLLAAVAAVSLVTTGCLGVGPSPPATPTATPTASVGTDCPPALTVYALDEDPANLDSVVDYENLSAEKRATFDRARNERVTDFAYDWRDIDVVAYDGAYYRTGVVVC
;
A
#
# COMPACT_ATOMS: atom_id res chain seq x y z
N MET A 1 -34.82 -39.87 3.05
CA MET A 1 -33.43 -39.41 3.11
C MET A 1 -33.43 -37.89 3.20
N ILE A 2 -32.54 -37.37 4.02
CA ILE A 2 -32.33 -35.98 4.45
C ILE A 2 -32.17 -34.99 3.29
N GLY A 3 -32.70 -33.77 3.44
CA GLY A 3 -32.32 -32.60 2.62
C GLY A 3 -33.44 -31.58 2.40
N CYS A 4 -33.65 -30.69 3.37
CA CYS A 4 -34.57 -29.54 3.36
C CYS A 4 -34.12 -28.40 2.40
N PRO A 5 -34.98 -27.39 2.13
CA PRO A 5 -35.29 -26.91 0.78
C PRO A 5 -34.88 -25.44 0.49
N SER A 6 -35.21 -25.01 -0.75
CA SER A 6 -35.79 -23.71 -1.13
C SER A 6 -35.10 -22.38 -0.77
N GLY A 7 -35.06 -21.48 -1.76
CA GLY A 7 -35.33 -20.06 -1.51
C GLY A 7 -34.52 -19.07 -2.33
N ARG A 8 -35.07 -18.66 -3.48
CA ARG A 8 -34.75 -17.40 -4.20
C ARG A 8 -35.26 -16.17 -3.39
N PRO A 9 -35.33 -14.97 -4.01
CA PRO A 9 -34.46 -13.79 -3.97
C PRO A 9 -35.08 -12.63 -3.14
N LEU A 10 -34.46 -11.45 -3.03
CA LEU A 10 -35.04 -10.09 -2.77
C LEU A 10 -33.91 -9.17 -2.26
N LEU A 11 -33.48 -8.10 -2.95
CA LEU A 11 -34.06 -6.75 -3.11
C LEU A 11 -34.50 -6.03 -1.81
N ALA A 12 -34.00 -4.78 -1.66
CA ALA A 12 -34.47 -3.68 -0.80
C ALA A 12 -34.20 -3.83 0.73
N ALA A 13 -34.05 -2.81 1.58
CA ALA A 13 -33.87 -1.36 1.50
C ALA A 13 -33.70 -0.85 2.97
N VAL A 14 -32.95 0.25 3.14
CA VAL A 14 -33.18 1.40 4.05
C VAL A 14 -33.36 1.19 5.58
N ALA A 15 -32.37 1.73 6.31
CA ALA A 15 -32.37 2.53 7.55
C ALA A 15 -33.33 2.26 8.72
N ALA A 16 -32.75 2.16 9.93
CA ALA A 16 -33.35 2.69 11.16
C ALA A 16 -32.28 3.02 12.22
N VAL A 17 -32.30 4.28 12.67
CA VAL A 17 -31.56 4.83 13.81
C VAL A 17 -32.16 4.28 15.11
N SER A 18 -31.32 3.97 16.10
CA SER A 18 -31.71 3.94 17.52
C SER A 18 -30.49 4.25 18.42
N LEU A 19 -30.52 5.45 19.00
CA LEU A 19 -29.75 5.83 20.19
C LEU A 19 -30.27 5.09 21.43
N VAL A 20 -29.41 5.01 22.46
CA VAL A 20 -29.64 4.99 23.94
C VAL A 20 -28.86 3.85 24.60
N THR A 21 -28.09 3.95 25.69
CA THR A 21 -27.47 5.01 26.51
C THR A 21 -26.47 4.30 27.45
N THR A 22 -25.68 5.09 28.19
CA THR A 22 -25.16 4.84 29.56
C THR A 22 -23.93 3.94 29.75
N GLY A 23 -22.86 4.60 30.22
CA GLY A 23 -22.05 4.10 31.34
C GLY A 23 -20.62 3.67 31.02
N CYS A 24 -19.65 4.57 31.25
CA CYS A 24 -18.71 4.46 32.37
C CYS A 24 -17.57 5.48 32.22
N LEU A 25 -17.41 6.30 33.25
CA LEU A 25 -16.18 7.01 33.55
C LEU A 25 -15.07 5.96 33.71
N GLY A 26 -14.16 5.89 32.73
CA GLY A 26 -13.01 5.02 32.77
C GLY A 26 -11.84 5.72 32.12
N VAL A 27 -10.95 6.29 32.93
CA VAL A 27 -9.63 6.77 32.53
C VAL A 27 -8.88 5.56 31.97
N GLY A 28 -8.88 5.42 30.64
CA GLY A 28 -8.11 4.43 29.90
C GLY A 28 -6.78 5.04 29.45
N PRO A 29 -5.65 4.33 29.54
CA PRO A 29 -4.34 4.85 29.19
C PRO A 29 -4.33 5.31 27.74
N SER A 30 -3.81 6.52 27.52
CA SER A 30 -3.62 7.11 26.20
C SER A 30 -2.97 6.08 25.27
N PRO A 31 -3.55 5.76 24.10
CA PRO A 31 -2.88 4.89 23.14
C PRO A 31 -1.52 5.51 22.82
N PRO A 32 -0.44 4.72 22.71
CA PRO A 32 0.85 5.23 22.28
C PRO A 32 0.63 5.91 20.93
N ALA A 33 0.99 7.20 20.86
CA ALA A 33 0.91 7.96 19.63
C ALA A 33 1.74 7.23 18.58
N THR A 34 1.06 6.67 17.58
CA THR A 34 1.74 6.16 16.38
C THR A 34 2.47 7.36 15.78
N PRO A 35 3.81 7.37 15.66
CA PRO A 35 4.49 8.43 14.94
C PRO A 35 3.86 8.57 13.55
N THR A 36 3.15 9.67 13.35
CA THR A 36 2.73 10.12 12.03
C THR A 36 4.01 10.54 11.34
N ALA A 37 4.38 9.86 10.25
CA ALA A 37 5.49 10.30 9.42
C ALA A 37 5.18 11.72 8.94
N THR A 38 5.91 12.71 9.46
CA THR A 38 5.85 14.08 8.95
C THR A 38 6.47 14.06 7.56
N PRO A 39 5.73 14.38 6.49
CA PRO A 39 6.35 14.56 5.19
C PRO A 39 7.29 15.77 5.28
N THR A 40 8.60 15.53 5.16
CA THR A 40 9.58 16.59 4.96
C THR A 40 9.33 17.21 3.59
N ALA A 41 8.85 18.44 3.56
CA ALA A 41 8.66 19.19 2.32
C ALA A 41 10.02 19.38 1.63
N SER A 42 10.16 18.83 0.42
CA SER A 42 11.34 19.02 -0.42
C SER A 42 11.32 20.44 -0.99
N VAL A 43 12.45 21.14 -0.88
CA VAL A 43 12.66 22.48 -1.48
C VAL A 43 12.44 22.38 -2.99
N GLY A 44 11.61 23.27 -3.52
CA GLY A 44 11.10 23.24 -4.90
C GLY A 44 12.20 23.10 -5.95
N THR A 45 12.33 21.90 -6.49
CA THR A 45 12.82 21.68 -7.84
C THR A 45 11.62 21.72 -8.76
N ASP A 46 11.67 22.51 -9.84
CA ASP A 46 10.65 22.56 -10.90
C ASP A 46 10.38 21.19 -11.55
N CYS A 47 11.15 20.17 -11.17
CA CYS A 47 10.85 18.78 -11.36
C CYS A 47 10.80 18.02 -10.03
N PRO A 48 9.60 17.62 -9.56
CA PRO A 48 9.49 16.76 -8.40
C PRO A 48 10.06 15.36 -8.73
N PRO A 49 10.67 14.67 -7.76
CA PRO A 49 11.14 13.31 -7.95
C PRO A 49 9.96 12.39 -8.28
N ALA A 50 10.18 11.43 -9.16
CA ALA A 50 9.19 10.43 -9.54
C ALA A 50 9.77 9.02 -9.47
N LEU A 51 9.06 8.11 -8.83
CA LEU A 51 9.32 6.68 -8.87
C LEU A 51 8.90 6.11 -10.22
N THR A 52 9.77 5.27 -10.77
CA THR A 52 9.54 4.47 -11.97
C THR A 52 9.83 3.01 -11.67
N VAL A 53 9.04 2.12 -12.26
CA VAL A 53 9.27 0.68 -12.19
C VAL A 53 9.26 0.10 -13.60
N TYR A 54 10.28 -0.68 -13.92
CA TYR A 54 10.38 -1.37 -15.21
C TYR A 54 10.90 -2.78 -15.02
N ALA A 55 10.37 -3.70 -15.83
CA ALA A 55 10.85 -5.08 -15.84
C ALA A 55 12.30 -5.13 -16.35
N LEU A 56 13.08 -6.04 -15.78
CA LEU A 56 14.42 -6.38 -16.26
C LEU A 56 14.32 -7.53 -17.25
N ASP A 57 15.07 -7.45 -18.34
CA ASP A 57 15.18 -8.51 -19.35
C ASP A 57 16.12 -9.65 -18.92
N GLU A 58 16.96 -9.40 -17.90
CA GLU A 58 17.95 -10.32 -17.36
C GLU A 58 17.91 -10.33 -15.82
N ASP A 59 18.41 -11.41 -15.22
CA ASP A 59 18.55 -11.52 -13.78
C ASP A 59 19.48 -10.43 -13.23
N PRO A 60 19.16 -9.82 -12.08
CA PRO A 60 20.00 -8.79 -11.49
C PRO A 60 21.34 -9.38 -11.03
N ALA A 61 22.41 -8.59 -11.16
CA ALA A 61 23.76 -9.02 -10.80
C ALA A 61 23.93 -9.39 -9.31
N ASN A 62 23.04 -8.90 -8.44
CA ASN A 62 23.03 -9.21 -7.01
C ASN A 62 21.61 -9.63 -6.57
N LEU A 63 21.43 -10.94 -6.36
CA LEU A 63 20.17 -11.51 -5.89
C LEU A 63 19.92 -11.26 -4.40
N ASP A 64 20.97 -11.05 -3.59
CA ASP A 64 20.84 -10.83 -2.14
C ASP A 64 20.22 -9.46 -1.82
N SER A 65 20.30 -8.51 -2.76
CA SER A 65 19.67 -7.19 -2.66
C SER A 65 18.24 -7.13 -3.21
N VAL A 66 17.73 -8.24 -3.76
CA VAL A 66 16.38 -8.29 -4.32
C VAL A 66 15.37 -8.41 -3.18
N VAL A 67 14.33 -7.58 -3.23
CA VAL A 67 13.22 -7.63 -2.27
C VAL A 67 12.04 -8.36 -2.90
N ASP A 68 11.57 -9.44 -2.27
CA ASP A 68 10.32 -10.08 -2.72
C ASP A 68 9.12 -9.14 -2.52
N TYR A 69 8.21 -9.12 -3.49
CA TYR A 69 7.01 -8.31 -3.43
C TYR A 69 6.18 -8.55 -2.16
N GLU A 70 6.07 -9.79 -1.70
CA GLU A 70 5.32 -10.14 -0.48
C GLU A 70 5.97 -9.61 0.81
N ASN A 71 7.26 -9.29 0.77
CA ASN A 71 7.98 -8.70 1.90
C ASN A 71 7.85 -7.17 1.94
N LEU A 72 7.26 -6.55 0.90
CA LEU A 72 6.92 -5.13 0.91
C LEU A 72 5.72 -4.87 1.84
N SER A 73 5.70 -3.68 2.46
CA SER A 73 4.51 -3.21 3.16
C SER A 73 3.33 -3.08 2.19
N ALA A 74 2.09 -3.11 2.71
CA ALA A 74 0.90 -2.96 1.87
C ALA A 74 0.89 -1.65 1.07
N GLU A 75 1.37 -0.56 1.66
CA GLU A 75 1.50 0.75 0.99
C GLU A 75 2.55 0.72 -0.11
N LYS A 76 3.70 0.06 0.12
CA LYS A 76 4.73 -0.13 -0.92
C LYS A 76 4.22 -1.02 -2.04
N ARG A 77 3.50 -2.10 -1.74
CA ARG A 77 2.86 -2.94 -2.76
C ARG A 77 1.92 -2.14 -3.67
N ALA A 78 1.02 -1.35 -3.08
CA ALA A 78 0.11 -0.47 -3.84
C ALA A 78 0.87 0.58 -4.67
N THR A 79 1.96 1.13 -4.14
CA THR A 79 2.80 2.09 -4.86
C THR A 79 3.55 1.45 -6.02
N PHE A 80 4.10 0.24 -5.82
CA PHE A 80 4.76 -0.55 -6.85
C PHE A 80 3.81 -0.87 -8.01
N ASP A 81 2.61 -1.33 -7.71
CA ASP A 81 1.59 -1.66 -8.72
C ASP A 81 1.21 -0.44 -9.58
N ARG A 82 1.07 0.73 -8.96
CA ARG A 82 0.90 1.99 -9.69
C ARG A 82 2.13 2.33 -10.54
N ALA A 83 3.31 2.28 -9.93
CA ALA A 83 4.56 2.71 -10.56
C ALA A 83 5.02 1.82 -11.72
N ARG A 84 4.48 0.59 -11.84
CA ARG A 84 4.64 -0.27 -13.02
C ARG A 84 3.91 0.25 -14.26
N ASN A 85 2.84 1.01 -14.06
CA ASN A 85 2.00 1.51 -15.16
C ASN A 85 2.29 2.97 -15.48
N GLU A 86 2.69 3.77 -14.49
CA GLU A 86 2.90 5.20 -14.65
C GLU A 86 4.01 5.73 -13.73
N ARG A 87 4.42 6.98 -13.93
CA ARG A 87 5.33 7.67 -13.01
C ARG A 87 4.57 8.09 -11.76
N VAL A 88 5.11 7.78 -10.60
CA VAL A 88 4.49 8.11 -9.31
C VAL A 88 5.31 9.17 -8.57
N THR A 89 4.71 10.31 -8.23
CA THR A 89 5.37 11.39 -7.46
C THR A 89 5.09 11.32 -5.97
N ASP A 90 4.00 10.67 -5.56
CA ASP A 90 3.65 10.43 -4.16
C ASP A 90 4.12 9.01 -3.76
N PHE A 91 5.32 8.95 -3.19
CA PHE A 91 5.95 7.72 -2.73
C PHE A 91 6.82 7.96 -1.48
N ALA A 92 6.97 6.93 -0.66
CA ALA A 92 7.78 6.99 0.55
C ALA A 92 9.29 7.10 0.24
N TYR A 93 10.04 7.83 1.07
CA TYR A 93 11.46 8.12 0.81
C TYR A 93 12.36 6.86 0.79
N ASP A 94 11.96 5.84 1.53
CA ASP A 94 12.64 4.54 1.67
C ASP A 94 12.50 3.63 0.42
N TRP A 95 11.87 4.11 -0.66
CA TRP A 95 12.01 3.53 -1.99
C TRP A 95 13.42 3.67 -2.55
N ARG A 96 14.24 4.57 -2.01
CA ARG A 96 15.66 4.73 -2.39
C ARG A 96 16.54 3.57 -1.95
N ASP A 97 16.08 2.79 -0.98
CA ASP A 97 16.82 1.65 -0.42
C ASP A 97 16.42 0.32 -1.09
N ILE A 98 15.48 0.36 -2.03
CA ILE A 98 14.99 -0.79 -2.78
C ILE A 98 15.34 -0.55 -4.24
N ASP A 99 16.30 -1.33 -4.75
CA ASP A 99 16.72 -1.24 -6.16
C ASP A 99 15.93 -2.18 -7.07
N VAL A 100 15.62 -3.38 -6.58
CA VAL A 100 14.96 -4.43 -7.36
C VAL A 100 13.90 -5.15 -6.53
N VAL A 101 12.74 -5.37 -7.13
CA VAL A 101 11.64 -6.15 -6.56
C VAL A 101 11.39 -7.39 -7.42
N ALA A 102 11.34 -8.56 -6.79
CA ALA A 102 10.87 -9.78 -7.43
C ALA A 102 9.34 -9.86 -7.34
N TYR A 103 8.67 -9.97 -8.49
CA TYR A 103 7.22 -10.04 -8.57
C TYR A 103 6.79 -10.92 -9.75
N ASP A 104 5.88 -11.87 -9.49
CA ASP A 104 5.28 -12.72 -10.52
C ASP A 104 6.31 -13.43 -11.43
N GLY A 105 7.40 -13.91 -10.83
CA GLY A 105 8.48 -14.61 -11.56
C GLY A 105 9.39 -13.70 -12.40
N ALA A 106 9.27 -12.38 -12.30
CA ALA A 106 10.13 -11.42 -12.97
C ALA A 106 10.77 -10.45 -11.96
N TYR A 107 11.88 -9.83 -12.38
CA TYR A 107 12.56 -8.79 -11.61
C TYR A 107 12.21 -7.41 -12.16
N TYR A 108 11.92 -6.49 -11.27
CA TYR A 108 11.56 -5.12 -11.61
C TYR A 108 12.51 -4.16 -10.93
N ARG A 109 13.14 -3.28 -11.71
CA ARG A 109 13.97 -2.22 -11.17
C ARG A 109 13.13 -1.03 -10.77
N THR A 110 13.32 -0.58 -9.54
CA THR A 110 12.72 0.62 -8.98
C THR A 110 13.74 1.75 -9.07
N GLY A 111 13.33 2.90 -9.61
CA GLY A 111 14.22 4.03 -9.82
C GLY A 111 13.53 5.35 -9.57
N VAL A 112 14.14 6.19 -8.73
CA VAL A 112 13.72 7.59 -8.54
C VAL A 112 14.41 8.45 -9.57
N VAL A 113 13.62 9.04 -10.48
CA VAL A 113 14.09 9.96 -11.51
C VAL A 113 13.82 11.38 -11.07
N VAL A 114 14.80 12.25 -11.31
CA VAL A 114 14.66 13.71 -11.23
C VAL A 114 15.03 14.30 -12.59
N CYS A 115 14.29 15.32 -12.99
CA CYS A 115 14.75 16.35 -13.91
C CYS A 115 15.35 17.50 -13.08
#